data_AF-A0A975E9Y0-F1
#
_entry.id   AF-A0A975E9Y0-F1
#
_cell.length_a   1.000
_cell.length_b   1.000
_cell.length_c   1.000
_cell.angle_alpha   90.00
_cell.angle_beta   90.00
_cell.angle_gamma   90.00
#
_symmetry.space_group_name_H-M   'P 1'
#
loop_
_entity.id
_entity.type
_entity.pdbx_description
1 polymer ?
#
loop_
_entity_poly.entity_id
_entity_poly.type
_entity_poly.pdbx_seq_one_letter_code
_entity_poly.pdbx_strand_id
1 'polypeptide(L)' 'MHPLSLRVVNTNVYSVHLPDGSHVGNLKRIGDIWKFKAVGYEPGGAILPGGGPLTDRHNTVFAAPDVAAVNASLGS' A
#
# COMPACT_ATOMS: atom_id res chain seq x y z
N MET A 1 -5.79 5.95 13.91
CA MET A 1 -4.53 6.07 13.16
C MET A 1 -3.58 4.93 13.47
N HIS A 2 -3.64 3.88 12.67
CA HIS A 2 -2.61 2.83 12.67
C HIS A 2 -1.48 3.23 11.72
N PRO A 3 -0.25 3.49 12.20
CA PRO A 3 0.82 3.98 11.36
C PRO A 3 1.24 2.92 10.33
N LEU A 4 1.16 3.28 9.06
CA LEU A 4 1.61 2.46 7.95
C LEU A 4 3.13 2.58 7.78
N SER A 5 3.77 1.48 7.39
CA SER A 5 5.19 1.44 7.04
C SER A 5 5.39 1.03 5.58
N LEU A 6 6.48 1.52 4.99
CA LEU A 6 6.92 1.13 3.65
C LEU A 6 8.12 0.20 3.75
N ARG A 7 8.12 -0.89 2.98
CA ARG A 7 9.29 -1.77 2.80
C ARG A 7 9.66 -1.82 1.33
N VAL A 8 10.96 -1.68 1.03
CA VAL A 8 11.45 -1.76 -0.35
C VAL A 8 11.26 -3.18 -0.85
N VAL A 9 10.56 -3.34 -1.98
CA VAL A 9 10.51 -4.60 -2.72
C VAL A 9 11.51 -4.54 -3.87
N ASN A 10 11.50 -3.42 -4.61
CA ASN A 10 12.50 -3.07 -5.61
C ASN A 10 12.43 -1.55 -5.91
N THR A 11 13.21 -1.08 -6.88
CA THR A 11 13.29 0.35 -7.27
C THR A 11 11.93 0.99 -7.61
N ASN A 12 10.96 0.21 -8.09
CA ASN A 12 9.66 0.70 -8.56
C ASN A 12 8.49 0.22 -7.68
N VAL A 13 8.76 -0.50 -6.58
CA VAL A 13 7.73 -1.10 -5.74
C VAL A 13 8.12 -1.05 -4.27
N TYR A 14 7.20 -0.52 -3.46
CA TYR A 14 7.26 -0.59 -2.00
C TYR A 14 6.01 -1.29 -1.50
N SER A 15 6.16 -2.26 -0.59
CA SER A 15 5.02 -2.86 0.11
C SER A 15 4.61 -1.98 1.29
N VAL A 16 3.30 -1.88 1.52
CA VAL A 16 2.67 -1.09 2.58
C VAL A 16 2.16 -2.04 3.65
N HIS A 17 2.55 -1.80 4.91
CA HIS A 17 2.23 -2.68 6.03
C HIS A 17 1.58 -1.94 7.19
N LEU A 18 0.63 -2.61 7.85
CA LEU A 18 0.09 -2.23 9.15
C LEU A 18 1.12 -2.43 10.28
N PRO A 19 0.88 -1.88 11.49
CA PRO A 19 1.80 -2.02 12.64
C PRO A 19 2.08 -3.46 13.06
N ASP A 20 1.13 -4.37 12.87
CA ASP A 20 1.26 -5.80 13.12
C ASP A 20 2.09 -6.53 12.05
N GLY A 21 2.54 -5.82 11.02
CA GLY A 21 3.30 -6.36 9.89
C GLY A 21 2.42 -6.86 8.74
N SER A 22 1.10 -6.84 8.87
CA SER A 22 0.16 -7.27 7.82
C SER A 22 0.33 -6.42 6.56
N HIS A 23 0.53 -7.06 5.42
CA HIS A 23 0.63 -6.38 4.13
C HIS A 23 -0.77 -6.00 3.62
N VAL A 24 -0.93 -4.74 3.19
CA VAL A 24 -2.25 -4.20 2.78
C VAL A 24 -2.24 -3.64 1.35
N GLY A 25 -1.10 -3.68 0.67
CA GLY A 25 -0.97 -3.17 -0.70
C GLY A 25 0.43 -2.70 -1.03
N ASN A 26 0.61 -2.24 -2.26
CA ASN A 26 1.89 -1.78 -2.76
C ASN A 26 1.79 -0.34 -3.29
N LEU A 27 2.81 0.47 -3.07
CA LEU A 27 3.09 1.59 -3.96
C LEU A 27 3.82 1.06 -5.18
N LYS A 28 3.25 1.27 -6.37
CA LYS A 28 3.88 0.93 -7.65
C LYS A 28 4.10 2.17 -8.48
N ARG A 29 5.32 2.33 -8.99
CA ARG A 29 5.64 3.36 -9.97
C ARG A 29 5.08 2.97 -11.34
N ILE A 30 4.31 3.88 -11.95
CA ILE A 30 3.74 3.75 -13.29
C ILE A 30 4.07 5.06 -14.02
N GLY A 31 5.06 5.02 -14.92
CA GLY A 31 5.68 6.23 -15.46
C GLY A 31 6.36 7.01 -14.35
N ASP A 32 6.02 8.29 -14.20
CA ASP A 32 6.54 9.16 -13.13
C ASP A 32 5.61 9.26 -11.91
N ILE A 33 4.53 8.48 -11.89
CA ILE A 33 3.52 8.54 -10.84
C ILE A 33 3.60 7.29 -9.97
N TRP A 34 3.49 7.47 -8.66
CA TRP A 34 3.31 6.36 -7.72
C TRP A 34 1.83 6.16 -7.43
N LYS A 35 1.35 4.92 -7.52
CA LYS A 35 -0.03 4.56 -7.19
C LYS A 35 -0.07 3.51 -6.10
N PHE A 36 -0.93 3.70 -5.11
CA PHE A 36 -1.29 2.65 -4.18
C PHE A 36 -2.17 1.60 -4.86
N LYS A 37 -1.78 0.35 -4.70
CA LYS A 37 -2.47 -0.83 -5.20
C LYS A 37 -2.80 -1.69 -3.99
N ALA A 38 -4.02 -1.53 -3.47
CA ALA A 38 -4.54 -2.35 -2.39
C ALA A 38 -4.41 -3.85 -2.70
N VAL A 39 -4.06 -4.61 -1.66
CA VAL A 39 -3.96 -6.07 -1.70
C VAL A 39 -4.63 -6.61 -0.46
N GLY A 40 -5.62 -7.48 -0.65
CA GLY A 40 -6.21 -8.29 0.40
C GLY A 40 -5.72 -9.72 0.35
N TYR A 41 -6.12 -10.50 1.35
CA TYR A 41 -5.84 -11.92 1.44
C TYR A 41 -7.10 -12.65 1.88
N GLU A 42 -7.45 -13.73 1.18
CA GLU A 42 -8.43 -14.70 1.66
C GLU A 42 -7.91 -15.43 2.91
N PRO A 43 -8.78 -16.10 3.70
CA PRO A 43 -8.36 -16.88 4.87
C PRO A 43 -7.29 -17.95 4.60
N GLY A 44 -7.17 -18.43 3.34
CA GLY A 44 -6.12 -19.35 2.90
C GLY A 44 -4.83 -18.68 2.39
N GLY A 45 -4.70 -17.36 2.51
CA GLY A 45 -3.55 -16.60 2.02
C GLY A 45 -3.56 -16.32 0.51
N ALA A 46 -4.63 -16.69 -0.20
CA ALA A 46 -4.77 -16.33 -1.61
C ALA A 46 -4.90 -14.80 -1.75
N ILE A 47 -4.16 -14.23 -2.71
CA ILE A 47 -4.14 -12.79 -2.94
C ILE A 47 -5.47 -12.34 -3.55
N LEU A 48 -6.02 -11.25 -3.02
CA LEU A 48 -7.15 -10.50 -3.58
C LEU A 48 -6.65 -9.15 -4.12
N PRO A 49 -6.36 -9.05 -5.42
CA PRO A 49 -5.93 -7.79 -6.02
C PRO A 49 -7.03 -6.74 -5.90
N GLY A 50 -6.66 -5.55 -5.41
CA GLY A 50 -7.62 -4.46 -5.22
C GLY A 50 -8.46 -4.59 -3.95
N GLY A 51 -8.51 -5.76 -3.28
CA GLY A 51 -9.25 -5.96 -2.04
C GLY A 51 -8.46 -5.56 -0.77
N GLY A 52 -8.97 -6.00 0.38
CA GLY A 52 -8.33 -5.83 1.68
C GLY A 52 -8.73 -4.54 2.42
N PRO A 53 -8.09 -4.26 3.58
CA PRO A 53 -8.50 -3.18 4.48
C PRO A 53 -8.46 -1.77 3.88
N LEU A 54 -7.72 -1.57 2.79
CA LEU A 54 -7.54 -0.28 2.13
C LEU A 54 -8.09 -0.27 0.69
N THR A 55 -9.07 -1.13 0.37
CA THR A 55 -9.67 -1.22 -0.97
C THR A 55 -10.20 0.12 -1.47
N ASP A 56 -10.84 0.91 -0.61
CA ASP A 56 -11.43 2.22 -0.97
C ASP A 56 -10.37 3.28 -1.30
N ARG A 57 -9.11 3.02 -0.95
CA ARG A 57 -7.98 3.90 -1.27
C ARG A 57 -7.21 3.41 -2.50
N HIS A 58 -7.66 2.36 -3.17
CA HIS A 58 -7.00 1.84 -4.37
C HIS A 58 -6.84 2.95 -5.42
N ASN A 59 -5.69 2.95 -6.10
CA ASN A 59 -5.25 3.99 -7.05
C ASN A 59 -4.95 5.38 -6.45
N THR A 60 -4.95 5.57 -5.13
CA THR A 60 -4.45 6.83 -4.53
C THR A 60 -3.04 7.13 -5.06
N VAL A 61 -2.84 8.36 -5.51
CA VAL A 61 -1.62 8.81 -6.18
C VAL A 61 -0.69 9.48 -5.19
N PHE A 62 0.61 9.25 -5.36
CA PHE A 62 1.69 9.87 -4.60
C PHE A 62 2.75 10.41 -5.56
N ALA A 63 3.44 11.47 -5.12
CA ALA A 63 4.60 12.01 -5.83
C ALA A 63 5.85 11.13 -5.65
N ALA A 64 5.98 10.47 -4.50
CA ALA A 64 7.12 9.65 -4.12
C ALA A 64 6.68 8.58 -3.10
N PRO A 65 7.49 7.52 -2.86
CA PRO A 65 7.24 6.53 -1.81
C PRO A 65 7.62 7.11 -0.44
N ASP A 66 6.85 8.09 0.03
CA ASP A 66 7.06 8.79 1.29
C ASP A 66 6.11 8.29 2.40
N VAL A 67 6.66 7.92 3.55
CA VAL A 67 5.89 7.34 4.66
C VAL A 67 4.90 8.35 5.25
N ALA A 68 5.26 9.63 5.36
CA ALA A 68 4.39 10.64 5.95
C ALA A 68 3.18 10.91 5.04
N ALA A 69 3.40 11.08 3.74
CA ALA A 69 2.34 11.25 2.74
C ALA A 69 1.40 10.03 2.68
N VAL A 70 1.96 8.82 2.75
CA VAL A 70 1.20 7.57 2.82
C VAL A 70 0.32 7.53 4.06
N ASN A 71 0.86 7.85 5.24
CA ASN A 71 0.08 7.88 6.48
C ASN A 71 -1.02 8.94 6.45
N ALA A 72 -0.73 10.13 5.92
CA ALA A 72 -1.73 11.19 5.79
C ALA A 72 -2.88 10.82 4.83
N SER A 73 -2.58 10.07 3.77
CA SER A 73 -3.56 9.77 2.71
C SER A 73 -4.31 8.45 2.93
N LEU A 74 -3.65 7.46 3.54
CA LEU A 74 -4.16 6.09 3.71
C LEU A 74 -4.36 5.68 5.17
N GLY A 75 -3.72 6.36 6.11
CA GLY A 75 -3.81 6.05 7.54
C GLY A 75 -5.16 6.50 8.11
N SER A 76 -5.94 5.53 8.58
CA SER A 76 -7.18 5.74 9.36
C SER A 76 -6.88 5.65 10.86
#